data_AF-A0AA37B617-F1
#
_entry.id   AF-A0AA37B617-F1
#
_cell.length_a   1.000
_cell.length_b   1.000
_cell.length_c   1.000
_cell.angle_alpha   90.00
_cell.angle_beta   90.00
_cell.angle_gamma   90.00
#
_symmetry.space_group_name_H-M   'P 1'
#
loop_
_entity.id
_entity.type
_entity.pdbx_description
1 polymer ?
#
loop_
_entity_poly.entity_id
_entity_poly.type
_entity_poly.pdbx_seq_one_letter_code
_entity_poly.pdbx_strand_id
1 'polypeptide(L)'
;MTSFSGIAKAKTIKLYENHSHEVGSVLKQSDPKKYEKYESTDCITYVLNVLSHAYKEMGNGQMAKDVWTMGRETSRSDFRGTILAKRLVTQKNWAGIYVSPDSIHPSDGDQEHTYASVVARKQCIYSTDNVPLKHRVVNYNPTKEDNPNFQALYPYLGKTKLNDIDYKELAKIPFGFGLSRGGMHTWLFVEGFVYEVHWDAIGKGLYEKTALRNYPWLSSAIFVPQDTAIKLNLAKLKCAS
;
A
#
# COMPACT_ATOMS: atom_id res chain seq x y z
N MET A 1 -26.31 3.56 -4.56
CA MET A 1 -25.23 3.57 -5.58
C MET A 1 -24.02 2.87 -4.98
N THR A 2 -23.37 1.97 -5.72
CA THR A 2 -22.13 1.33 -5.29
C THR A 2 -21.00 2.36 -5.32
N SER A 3 -20.19 2.45 -4.25
CA SER A 3 -19.08 3.40 -4.19
C SER A 3 -17.82 2.84 -4.86
N PHE A 4 -16.87 3.71 -5.24
CA PHE A 4 -15.59 3.28 -5.81
C PHE A 4 -14.89 2.26 -4.89
N SER A 5 -14.82 2.56 -3.60
CA SER A 5 -14.22 1.67 -2.60
C SER A 5 -14.90 0.30 -2.55
N GLY A 6 -16.23 0.25 -2.62
CA GLY A 6 -16.98 -1.00 -2.61
C GLY A 6 -16.69 -1.87 -3.83
N ILE A 7 -16.60 -1.27 -5.02
CA ILE A 7 -16.27 -1.97 -6.27
C ILE A 7 -14.82 -2.48 -6.23
N ALA A 8 -13.88 -1.62 -5.83
CA ALA A 8 -12.47 -1.97 -5.75
C ALA A 8 -12.21 -3.08 -4.73
N LYS A 9 -12.87 -3.03 -3.57
CA LYS A 9 -12.86 -4.12 -2.58
C LYS A 9 -13.32 -5.45 -3.19
N ALA A 10 -14.48 -5.46 -3.84
CA ALA A 10 -15.03 -6.68 -4.45
C ALA A 10 -14.08 -7.26 -5.51
N LYS A 11 -13.48 -6.41 -6.34
CA LYS A 11 -12.50 -6.85 -7.35
C LYS A 11 -11.19 -7.37 -6.74
N THR A 12 -10.70 -6.75 -5.66
CA THR A 12 -9.53 -7.20 -4.90
C THR A 12 -9.74 -8.63 -4.42
N ILE A 13 -10.86 -8.87 -3.71
CA ILE A 13 -11.22 -10.19 -3.18
C ILE A 13 -11.41 -11.20 -4.32
N LYS A 14 -12.11 -10.82 -5.39
CA LYS A 14 -12.33 -11.70 -6.55
C LYS A 14 -11.01 -12.19 -7.16
N LEU A 15 -10.03 -11.31 -7.35
CA LEU A 15 -8.72 -11.68 -7.89
C LEU A 15 -7.94 -12.57 -6.91
N TYR A 16 -7.96 -12.22 -5.62
CA TYR A 16 -7.36 -13.05 -4.57
C TYR A 16 -7.95 -14.48 -4.54
N GLU A 17 -9.25 -14.65 -4.78
CA GLU A 17 -9.90 -15.97 -4.76
C GLU A 17 -9.82 -16.72 -6.09
N ASN A 18 -9.62 -16.01 -7.23
CA ASN A 18 -9.76 -16.58 -8.57
C ASN A 18 -8.57 -16.24 -9.48
N HIS A 19 -7.39 -16.79 -9.18
CA HIS A 19 -6.13 -16.52 -9.89
C HIS A 19 -5.44 -17.77 -10.44
N SER A 20 -6.15 -18.89 -10.59
CA SER A 20 -5.56 -20.15 -11.10
C SER A 20 -5.03 -20.07 -12.54
N HIS A 21 -5.45 -19.04 -13.29
CA HIS A 21 -5.03 -18.73 -14.66
C HIS A 21 -3.87 -17.74 -14.73
N GLU A 22 -3.40 -17.21 -13.60
CA GLU A 22 -2.33 -16.21 -13.53
C GLU A 22 -1.00 -16.82 -13.08
N VAL A 23 0.10 -16.15 -13.40
CA VAL A 23 1.47 -16.47 -12.99
C VAL A 23 2.24 -15.19 -12.70
N GLY A 24 3.16 -15.25 -11.75
CA GLY A 24 4.09 -14.16 -11.49
C GLY A 24 4.92 -13.80 -12.74
N SER A 25 5.11 -12.50 -12.96
CA SER A 25 5.75 -11.98 -14.17
C SER A 25 7.18 -12.46 -14.36
N VAL A 26 7.94 -12.63 -13.28
CA VAL A 26 9.32 -13.14 -13.31
C VAL A 26 9.34 -14.60 -13.77
N LEU A 27 8.42 -15.44 -13.26
CA LEU A 27 8.33 -16.83 -13.71
C LEU A 27 8.03 -16.91 -15.20
N LYS A 28 7.06 -16.14 -15.70
CA LYS A 28 6.71 -16.15 -17.12
C LYS A 28 7.86 -15.63 -18.00
N GLN A 29 8.61 -14.63 -17.54
CA GLN A 29 9.79 -14.14 -18.26
C GLN A 29 10.91 -15.19 -18.28
N SER A 30 11.11 -15.91 -17.16
CA SER A 30 12.17 -16.92 -17.04
C SER A 30 11.92 -18.19 -17.87
N ASP A 31 10.66 -18.62 -18.01
CA ASP A 31 10.27 -19.77 -18.82
C ASP A 31 8.97 -19.51 -19.62
N PRO A 32 9.05 -18.72 -20.72
CA PRO A 32 7.87 -18.29 -21.46
C PRO A 32 7.05 -19.45 -22.06
N LYS A 33 7.71 -20.54 -22.45
CA LYS A 33 7.04 -21.72 -23.04
C LYS A 33 6.23 -22.47 -22.01
N LYS A 34 6.79 -22.74 -20.82
CA LYS A 34 6.08 -23.42 -19.74
C LYS A 34 4.83 -22.66 -19.30
N TYR A 35 4.90 -21.33 -19.29
CA TYR A 35 3.82 -20.46 -18.79
C TYR A 35 3.03 -19.74 -19.89
N GLU A 36 3.09 -20.21 -21.14
CA GLU A 36 2.48 -19.52 -22.29
C GLU A 36 0.99 -19.23 -22.09
N LYS A 37 0.26 -20.20 -21.51
CA LYS A 37 -1.18 -20.16 -21.26
C LYS A 37 -1.62 -19.31 -20.06
N TYR A 38 -0.68 -18.84 -19.23
CA TYR A 38 -0.99 -18.09 -18.02
C TYR A 38 -0.94 -16.59 -18.27
N GLU A 39 -1.80 -15.82 -17.62
CA GLU A 39 -1.70 -14.36 -17.63
C GLU A 39 -0.60 -13.90 -16.66
N SER A 40 0.28 -12.99 -17.12
CA SER A 40 1.35 -12.45 -16.29
C SER A 40 0.80 -11.40 -15.34
N THR A 41 1.17 -11.48 -14.06
CA THR A 41 0.82 -10.48 -13.05
C THR A 41 2.01 -10.16 -12.14
N ASP A 42 1.95 -9.00 -11.50
CA ASP A 42 2.89 -8.52 -10.49
C ASP A 42 2.18 -7.52 -9.58
N CYS A 43 2.92 -6.99 -8.59
CA CYS A 43 2.37 -6.09 -7.59
C CYS A 43 1.67 -4.85 -8.20
N ILE A 44 2.26 -4.23 -9.22
CA ILE A 44 1.67 -3.04 -9.87
C ILE A 44 0.52 -3.43 -10.80
N THR A 45 0.64 -4.53 -11.55
CA THR A 45 -0.42 -5.03 -12.45
C THR A 45 -1.68 -5.35 -11.66
N TYR A 46 -1.55 -5.94 -10.47
CA TYR A 46 -2.69 -6.21 -9.59
C TYR A 46 -3.42 -4.92 -9.19
N VAL A 47 -2.69 -3.91 -8.74
CA VAL A 47 -3.26 -2.60 -8.39
C VAL A 47 -3.98 -1.97 -9.59
N LEU A 48 -3.33 -1.95 -10.75
CA LEU A 48 -3.89 -1.34 -11.96
C LEU A 48 -5.16 -2.04 -12.43
N ASN A 49 -5.22 -3.37 -12.35
CA ASN A 49 -6.41 -4.16 -12.65
C ASN A 49 -7.60 -3.76 -11.76
N VAL A 50 -7.37 -3.60 -10.46
CA VAL A 50 -8.43 -3.22 -9.51
C VAL A 50 -8.89 -1.79 -9.74
N LEU A 51 -7.98 -0.83 -9.85
CA LEU A 51 -8.32 0.58 -10.05
C LEU A 51 -9.01 0.81 -11.40
N SER A 52 -8.50 0.20 -12.47
CA SER A 52 -9.08 0.31 -13.81
C SER A 52 -10.51 -0.21 -13.84
N HIS A 53 -10.73 -1.38 -13.23
CA HIS A 53 -12.06 -1.96 -13.11
C HIS A 53 -13.01 -1.05 -12.32
N ALA A 54 -12.59 -0.56 -11.15
CA ALA A 54 -13.42 0.32 -10.32
C ALA A 54 -13.79 1.63 -11.05
N TYR A 55 -12.86 2.27 -11.75
CA TYR A 55 -13.17 3.46 -12.55
C TYR A 55 -14.13 3.15 -13.70
N LYS A 56 -13.97 2.01 -14.38
CA LYS A 56 -14.85 1.59 -15.47
C LYS A 56 -16.29 1.38 -14.98
N GLU A 57 -16.48 0.67 -13.88
CA GLU A 57 -17.80 0.41 -13.29
C GLU A 57 -18.46 1.70 -12.75
N MET A 58 -17.65 2.69 -12.35
CA MET A 58 -18.13 4.04 -12.01
C MET A 58 -18.47 4.90 -13.25
N GLY A 59 -18.45 4.32 -14.46
CA GLY A 59 -18.71 5.03 -15.71
C GLY A 59 -17.57 5.91 -16.21
N ASN A 60 -16.40 5.85 -15.58
CA ASN A 60 -15.23 6.66 -15.94
C ASN A 60 -14.21 5.85 -16.77
N GLY A 61 -14.61 5.51 -18.00
CA GLY A 61 -13.79 4.70 -18.91
C GLY A 61 -12.46 5.34 -19.31
N GLN A 62 -12.38 6.67 -19.34
CA GLN A 62 -11.12 7.37 -19.62
C GLN A 62 -10.14 7.18 -18.45
N MET A 63 -10.58 7.42 -17.21
CA MET A 63 -9.72 7.20 -16.05
C MET A 63 -9.30 5.74 -15.91
N ALA A 64 -10.17 4.79 -16.29
CA ALA A 64 -9.82 3.38 -16.33
C ALA A 64 -8.65 3.07 -17.28
N LYS A 65 -8.46 3.85 -18.35
CA LYS A 65 -7.26 3.79 -19.22
C LYS A 65 -6.11 4.58 -18.62
N ASP A 66 -6.38 5.78 -18.11
CA ASP A 66 -5.35 6.66 -17.58
C ASP A 66 -4.59 6.02 -16.42
N VAL A 67 -5.23 5.24 -15.55
CA VAL A 67 -4.50 4.51 -14.48
C VAL A 67 -3.42 3.58 -15.03
N TRP A 68 -3.67 2.90 -16.15
CA TRP A 68 -2.67 2.05 -16.80
C TRP A 68 -1.54 2.88 -17.39
N THR A 69 -1.88 3.99 -18.03
CA THR A 69 -0.90 4.94 -18.54
C THR A 69 -0.02 5.45 -17.40
N MET A 70 -0.62 5.92 -16.29
CA MET A 70 0.09 6.40 -15.09
C MET A 70 1.00 5.34 -14.47
N GLY A 71 0.54 4.10 -14.36
CA GLY A 71 1.32 3.00 -13.80
C GLY A 71 2.40 2.44 -14.73
N ARG A 72 2.40 2.81 -16.02
CA ARG A 72 3.39 2.40 -17.03
C ARG A 72 4.33 3.53 -17.46
N GLU A 73 3.99 4.80 -17.21
CA GLU A 73 4.57 6.00 -17.84
C GLU A 73 6.02 6.38 -17.47
N THR A 74 6.84 5.51 -16.87
CA THR A 74 8.25 5.87 -16.60
C THR A 74 9.28 4.83 -17.02
N SER A 75 10.21 5.31 -17.84
CA SER A 75 11.45 4.68 -18.30
C SER A 75 12.56 4.64 -17.23
N ARG A 76 12.21 4.86 -15.95
CA ARG A 76 13.10 4.68 -14.79
C ARG A 76 12.42 3.71 -13.84
N SER A 77 12.97 2.50 -13.77
CA SER A 77 12.23 1.24 -13.68
C SER A 77 11.63 0.85 -12.33
N ASP A 78 11.84 1.57 -11.22
CA ASP A 78 11.61 0.96 -9.90
C ASP A 78 10.53 1.66 -9.03
N PHE A 79 9.91 2.76 -9.49
CA PHE A 79 9.00 3.58 -8.67
C PHE A 79 7.63 3.84 -9.33
N ARG A 80 7.07 2.87 -10.05
CA ARG A 80 5.78 3.04 -10.77
C ARG A 80 4.61 3.41 -9.84
N GLY A 81 4.63 2.94 -8.60
CA GLY A 81 3.55 3.15 -7.63
C GLY A 81 3.42 4.59 -7.11
N THR A 82 4.52 5.31 -6.94
CA THR A 82 4.54 6.67 -6.36
C THR A 82 3.93 7.72 -7.29
N ILE A 83 4.17 7.59 -8.60
CA ILE A 83 3.61 8.48 -9.60
C ILE A 83 2.09 8.31 -9.67
N LEU A 84 1.63 7.06 -9.69
CA LEU A 84 0.20 6.74 -9.61
C LEU A 84 -0.41 7.34 -8.34
N ALA A 85 0.19 7.11 -7.17
CA ALA A 85 -0.29 7.66 -5.91
C ALA A 85 -0.37 9.19 -5.93
N LYS A 86 0.68 9.87 -6.42
CA LYS A 86 0.73 11.33 -6.53
C LYS A 86 -0.39 11.87 -7.38
N ARG A 87 -0.64 11.29 -8.55
CA ARG A 87 -1.74 11.70 -9.44
C ARG A 87 -3.11 11.43 -8.81
N LEU A 88 -3.32 10.28 -8.18
CA LEU A 88 -4.58 9.98 -7.47
C LEU A 88 -4.87 11.00 -6.36
N VAL A 89 -3.85 11.35 -5.56
CA VAL A 89 -4.00 12.35 -4.49
C VAL A 89 -4.25 13.75 -5.05
N THR A 90 -3.42 14.20 -5.99
CA THR A 90 -3.45 15.59 -6.48
C THR A 90 -4.58 15.88 -7.47
N GLN A 91 -5.02 14.89 -8.25
CA GLN A 91 -6.00 15.10 -9.33
C GLN A 91 -7.35 14.44 -9.06
N LYS A 92 -7.43 13.48 -8.13
CA LYS A 92 -8.65 12.70 -7.85
C LYS A 92 -9.08 12.78 -6.39
N ASN A 93 -8.50 13.69 -5.61
CA ASN A 93 -8.85 13.94 -4.20
C ASN A 93 -8.73 12.69 -3.31
N TRP A 94 -7.81 11.79 -3.64
CA TRP A 94 -7.44 10.72 -2.72
C TRP A 94 -6.69 11.29 -1.52
N ALA A 95 -6.75 10.60 -0.39
CA ALA A 95 -5.97 10.97 0.80
C ALA A 95 -4.86 9.96 1.06
N GLY A 96 -3.64 10.44 1.30
CA GLY A 96 -2.51 9.64 1.76
C GLY A 96 -2.48 9.50 3.29
N ILE A 97 -2.17 8.31 3.76
CA ILE A 97 -2.06 7.94 5.17
C ILE A 97 -0.70 7.28 5.38
N TYR A 98 0.19 7.90 6.15
CA TYR A 98 1.44 7.24 6.54
C TYR A 98 1.18 6.18 7.61
N VAL A 99 1.77 5.00 7.48
CA VAL A 99 1.63 3.91 8.45
C VAL A 99 2.98 3.35 8.88
N SER A 100 3.14 3.09 10.18
CA SER A 100 4.33 2.41 10.74
C SER A 100 3.99 1.68 12.05
N PRO A 101 4.34 0.40 12.22
CA PRO A 101 3.99 -0.40 13.39
C PRO A 101 4.69 0.10 14.65
N ASP A 102 5.96 0.48 14.53
CA ASP A 102 6.74 1.18 15.55
C ASP A 102 7.72 2.13 14.84
N SER A 103 7.49 3.44 14.97
CA SER A 103 8.30 4.43 14.25
C SER A 103 9.63 4.76 14.93
N ILE A 104 9.88 4.22 16.13
CA ILE A 104 11.09 4.51 16.93
C ILE A 104 11.94 3.26 17.04
N HIS A 105 11.32 2.12 17.34
CA HIS A 105 11.99 0.84 17.52
C HIS A 105 11.48 -0.15 16.46
N PRO A 106 11.84 -0.01 15.18
CA PRO A 106 11.36 -0.94 14.16
C PRO A 106 11.86 -2.36 14.45
N SER A 107 11.01 -3.36 14.23
CA SER A 107 11.27 -4.75 14.63
C SER A 107 12.41 -5.43 13.87
N ASP A 108 12.84 -4.85 12.74
CA ASP A 108 13.96 -5.30 11.92
C ASP A 108 15.25 -4.46 12.14
N GLY A 109 15.19 -3.43 12.99
CA GLY A 109 16.32 -2.55 13.26
C GLY A 109 16.70 -1.62 12.12
N ASP A 110 15.89 -1.50 11.06
CA ASP A 110 16.21 -0.65 9.91
C ASP A 110 15.84 0.83 10.16
N GLN A 111 16.84 1.72 10.03
CA GLN A 111 16.66 3.15 10.23
C GLN A 111 15.73 3.79 9.20
N GLU A 112 15.51 3.16 8.04
CA GLU A 112 14.57 3.63 7.00
C GLU A 112 13.21 3.99 7.61
N HIS A 113 12.69 3.16 8.51
CA HIS A 113 11.35 3.33 9.09
C HIS A 113 11.25 4.59 9.96
N THR A 114 12.28 4.84 10.78
CA THR A 114 12.34 6.03 11.61
C THR A 114 12.49 7.29 10.75
N TYR A 115 13.38 7.23 9.74
CA TYR A 115 13.59 8.33 8.81
C TYR A 115 12.29 8.68 8.06
N ALA A 116 11.61 7.68 7.50
CA ALA A 116 10.35 7.85 6.79
C ALA A 116 9.27 8.48 7.70
N SER A 117 9.22 8.09 8.98
CA SER A 117 8.27 8.69 9.93
C SER A 117 8.57 10.16 10.20
N VAL A 118 9.85 10.52 10.32
CA VAL A 118 10.27 11.91 10.48
C VAL A 118 9.90 12.74 9.24
N VAL A 119 10.15 12.23 8.03
CA VAL A 119 9.78 12.89 6.77
C VAL A 119 8.27 13.08 6.69
N ALA A 120 7.48 12.03 6.90
CA ALA A 120 6.02 12.10 6.88
C ALA A 120 5.50 13.14 7.89
N ARG A 121 6.05 13.17 9.11
CA ARG A 121 5.63 14.11 10.16
C ARG A 121 6.00 15.56 9.86
N LYS A 122 7.19 15.82 9.32
CA LYS A 122 7.72 17.17 9.12
C LYS A 122 7.32 17.79 7.78
N GLN A 123 7.20 16.96 6.75
CA GLN A 123 7.05 17.40 5.37
C GLN A 123 5.73 16.94 4.72
N CYS A 124 4.95 16.07 5.37
CA CYS A 124 3.66 15.59 4.86
C CYS A 124 3.77 14.93 3.49
N ILE A 125 4.87 14.22 3.26
CA ILE A 125 5.13 13.50 2.01
C ILE A 125 5.64 12.10 2.27
N TYR A 126 5.45 11.24 1.27
CA TYR A 126 6.02 9.90 1.19
C TYR A 126 6.84 9.75 -0.09
N SER A 127 7.94 9.00 -0.01
CA SER A 127 8.90 8.75 -1.11
C SER A 127 9.62 9.98 -1.66
N THR A 128 10.58 9.74 -2.56
CA THR A 128 11.33 10.76 -3.30
C THR A 128 10.45 11.55 -4.29
N ASP A 129 9.30 11.02 -4.69
CA ASP A 129 8.36 11.71 -5.59
C ASP A 129 7.46 12.71 -4.88
N ASN A 130 7.65 12.90 -3.57
CA ASN A 130 6.90 13.84 -2.73
C ASN A 130 5.38 13.58 -2.80
N VAL A 131 4.95 12.33 -2.64
CA VAL A 131 3.53 11.97 -2.67
C VAL A 131 2.85 12.56 -1.43
N PRO A 132 1.83 13.43 -1.56
CA PRO A 132 1.26 14.12 -0.40
C PRO A 132 0.55 13.17 0.57
N LEU A 133 0.74 13.43 1.86
CA LEU A 133 0.11 12.73 2.98
C LEU A 133 -0.76 13.69 3.78
N LYS A 134 -1.89 13.18 4.28
CA LYS A 134 -2.84 13.94 5.09
C LYS A 134 -2.97 13.40 6.52
N HIS A 135 -2.90 12.09 6.68
CA HIS A 135 -3.07 11.41 7.96
C HIS A 135 -1.85 10.54 8.29
N ARG A 136 -1.80 10.08 9.54
CA ARG A 136 -0.83 9.08 9.97
C ARG A 136 -1.45 8.09 10.96
N VAL A 137 -0.98 6.85 10.91
CA VAL A 137 -1.26 5.79 11.87
C VAL A 137 0.06 5.13 12.23
N VAL A 138 0.66 5.59 13.32
CA VAL A 138 1.95 5.08 13.80
C VAL A 138 1.77 4.36 15.12
N ASN A 139 2.71 3.47 15.43
CA ASN A 139 2.84 2.80 16.73
C ASN A 139 1.70 1.81 17.02
N TYR A 140 1.13 1.19 15.98
CA TYR A 140 0.02 0.25 16.10
C TYR A 140 0.45 -1.20 16.39
N ASN A 141 1.75 -1.49 16.32
CA ASN A 141 2.33 -2.76 16.75
C ASN A 141 3.75 -2.52 17.31
N PRO A 142 3.87 -1.92 18.52
CA PRO A 142 5.17 -1.63 19.13
C PRO A 142 6.05 -2.87 19.25
N THR A 143 7.34 -2.70 19.00
CA THR A 143 8.30 -3.79 19.11
C THR A 143 8.42 -4.26 20.55
N LYS A 144 8.37 -5.57 20.74
CA LYS A 144 8.47 -6.19 22.07
C LYS A 144 9.90 -6.09 22.60
N GLU A 145 10.04 -6.02 23.93
CA GLU A 145 11.33 -5.89 24.62
C GLU A 145 12.23 -7.14 24.47
N ASP A 146 11.65 -8.29 24.14
CA ASP A 146 12.38 -9.54 23.85
C ASP A 146 12.86 -9.64 22.38
N ASN A 147 12.49 -8.69 21.53
CA ASN A 147 12.99 -8.62 20.15
C ASN A 147 14.45 -8.14 20.17
N PRO A 148 15.39 -8.81 19.46
CA PRO A 148 16.81 -8.44 19.44
C PRO A 148 17.09 -7.02 18.92
N ASN A 149 16.17 -6.44 18.14
CA ASN A 149 16.27 -5.09 17.59
C ASN A 149 15.59 -4.02 18.45
N PHE A 150 14.93 -4.40 19.56
CA PHE A 150 14.35 -3.41 20.47
C PHE A 150 15.45 -2.48 20.99
N GLN A 151 15.23 -1.17 20.88
CA GLN A 151 16.21 -0.14 21.28
C GLN A 151 17.57 -0.18 20.55
N ALA A 152 17.75 -1.01 19.50
CA ALA A 152 19.03 -1.14 18.81
C ALA A 152 19.50 0.17 18.14
N LEU A 153 18.57 0.94 17.57
CA LEU A 153 18.86 2.23 16.92
C LEU A 153 18.96 3.40 17.91
N TYR A 154 18.11 3.40 18.93
CA TYR A 154 17.98 4.52 19.88
C TYR A 154 17.87 4.01 21.33
N PRO A 155 18.99 3.59 21.96
CA PRO A 155 18.97 2.95 23.28
C PRO A 155 18.38 3.79 24.41
N TYR A 156 18.42 5.12 24.26
CA TYR A 156 17.93 6.07 25.25
C TYR A 156 16.43 6.35 25.15
N LEU A 157 15.75 5.89 24.10
CA LEU A 157 14.31 6.08 23.93
C LEU A 157 13.55 4.90 24.52
N GLY A 158 12.63 5.18 25.44
CA GLY A 158 11.78 4.15 26.04
C GLY A 158 10.81 3.51 25.06
N LYS A 159 10.07 2.52 25.54
CA LYS A 159 9.04 1.80 24.79
C LYS A 159 7.99 2.74 24.17
N THR A 160 7.65 2.47 22.92
CA THR A 160 6.60 3.17 22.20
C THR A 160 5.21 2.81 22.75
N LYS A 161 4.34 3.80 22.99
CA LYS A 161 2.95 3.57 23.40
C LYS A 161 2.13 3.04 22.23
N LEU A 162 1.37 1.96 22.46
CA LEU A 162 0.44 1.38 21.49
C LEU A 162 -0.66 2.40 21.10
N ASN A 163 -0.80 2.61 19.80
CA ASN A 163 -1.89 3.38 19.19
C ASN A 163 -2.95 2.44 18.61
N ASP A 164 -3.81 1.95 19.50
CA ASP A 164 -4.88 1.02 19.10
C ASP A 164 -6.09 1.73 18.47
N ILE A 165 -6.31 3.01 18.81
CA ILE A 165 -7.48 3.78 18.35
C ILE A 165 -7.38 4.05 16.84
N ASP A 166 -6.29 4.67 16.38
CA ASP A 166 -6.13 4.97 14.95
C ASP A 166 -6.02 3.67 14.13
N TYR A 167 -5.44 2.61 14.69
CA TYR A 167 -5.39 1.31 14.02
C TYR A 167 -6.77 0.70 13.81
N LYS A 168 -7.65 0.76 14.81
CA LYS A 168 -9.04 0.27 14.69
C LYS A 168 -9.81 1.05 13.62
N GLU A 169 -9.59 2.35 13.50
CA GLU A 169 -10.19 3.14 12.42
C GLU A 169 -9.59 2.80 11.05
N LEU A 170 -8.27 2.62 10.97
CA LEU A 170 -7.58 2.17 9.75
C LEU A 170 -8.11 0.82 9.28
N ALA A 171 -8.33 -0.13 10.20
CA ALA A 171 -8.84 -1.46 9.90
C ALA A 171 -10.30 -1.49 9.39
N LYS A 172 -11.03 -0.38 9.45
CA LYS A 172 -12.39 -0.25 8.89
C LYS A 172 -12.41 0.28 7.44
N ILE A 173 -11.26 0.72 6.93
CA ILE A 173 -11.19 1.29 5.58
C ILE A 173 -11.54 0.20 4.55
N PRO A 174 -12.56 0.42 3.70
CA PRO A 174 -13.05 -0.60 2.79
C PRO A 174 -12.07 -0.92 1.67
N PHE A 175 -11.29 0.06 1.23
CA PHE A 175 -10.31 -0.09 0.16
C PHE A 175 -9.21 0.98 0.24
N GLY A 176 -7.99 0.59 -0.09
CA GLY A 176 -6.86 1.48 -0.33
C GLY A 176 -5.82 0.85 -1.24
N PHE A 177 -4.94 1.70 -1.76
CA PHE A 177 -3.73 1.33 -2.49
C PHE A 177 -2.52 1.63 -1.62
N GLY A 178 -1.63 0.68 -1.42
CA GLY A 178 -0.47 0.82 -0.55
C GLY A 178 0.86 0.88 -1.29
N LEU A 179 1.82 1.59 -0.69
CA LEU A 179 3.21 1.66 -1.09
C LEU A 179 4.13 1.32 0.08
N SER A 180 5.17 0.53 -0.18
CA SER A 180 6.24 0.21 0.78
C SER A 180 7.62 0.51 0.19
N ARG A 181 8.67 0.60 1.04
CA ARG A 181 10.08 0.90 0.66
C ARG A 181 10.21 2.08 -0.31
N GLY A 182 9.70 3.23 0.10
CA GLY A 182 9.77 4.42 -0.74
C GLY A 182 9.07 4.30 -2.10
N GLY A 183 8.21 3.30 -2.32
CA GLY A 183 7.46 3.12 -3.57
C GLY A 183 7.89 1.93 -4.44
N MET A 184 8.90 1.17 -4.04
CA MET A 184 9.38 0.00 -4.79
C MET A 184 8.38 -1.15 -4.80
N HIS A 185 7.53 -1.23 -3.77
CA HIS A 185 6.51 -2.26 -3.67
C HIS A 185 5.12 -1.66 -3.53
N THR A 186 4.16 -2.32 -4.17
CA THR A 186 2.77 -1.88 -4.27
C THR A 186 1.84 -2.99 -3.82
N TRP A 187 0.72 -2.65 -3.20
CA TRP A 187 -0.21 -3.63 -2.68
C TRP A 187 -1.60 -3.02 -2.52
N LEU A 188 -2.59 -3.86 -2.22
CA LEU A 188 -3.96 -3.42 -1.98
C LEU A 188 -4.32 -3.59 -0.52
N PHE A 189 -5.14 -2.67 0.01
CA PHE A 189 -5.58 -2.65 1.39
C PHE A 189 -7.09 -2.84 1.45
N VAL A 190 -7.56 -3.79 2.24
CA VAL A 190 -8.99 -3.98 2.53
C VAL A 190 -9.13 -4.37 3.99
N GLU A 191 -9.82 -3.52 4.76
CA GLU A 191 -10.31 -3.83 6.11
C GLU A 191 -9.23 -4.38 7.06
N GLY A 192 -8.07 -3.72 7.10
CA GLY A 192 -6.95 -4.12 7.97
C GLY A 192 -6.03 -5.20 7.39
N PHE A 193 -6.31 -5.69 6.18
CA PHE A 193 -5.49 -6.66 5.48
C PHE A 193 -4.81 -6.05 4.26
N VAL A 194 -3.55 -6.45 4.08
CA VAL A 194 -2.72 -6.21 2.92
C VAL A 194 -2.87 -7.40 1.97
N TYR A 195 -3.14 -7.13 0.70
CA TYR A 195 -3.25 -8.11 -0.38
C TYR A 195 -2.11 -7.86 -1.37
N GLU A 196 -1.27 -8.87 -1.55
CA GLU A 196 -0.04 -8.79 -2.35
C GLU A 196 -0.03 -9.81 -3.47
N VAL A 197 0.85 -9.56 -4.44
CA VAL A 197 1.22 -10.51 -5.48
C VAL A 197 2.72 -10.76 -5.44
N HIS A 198 3.09 -12.03 -5.47
CA HIS A 198 4.45 -12.52 -5.57
C HIS A 198 4.78 -12.78 -7.04
N TRP A 199 5.55 -11.87 -7.64
CA TRP A 199 5.98 -11.90 -9.05
C TRP A 199 6.79 -13.14 -9.47
N ASP A 200 7.24 -13.95 -8.52
CA ASP A 200 8.06 -15.15 -8.68
C ASP A 200 7.31 -16.44 -8.28
N ALA A 201 5.98 -16.35 -8.10
CA ALA A 201 5.14 -17.47 -7.68
C ALA A 201 4.00 -17.79 -8.66
N ILE A 202 3.29 -18.89 -8.39
CA ILE A 202 2.11 -19.36 -9.14
C ILE A 202 1.16 -20.12 -8.20
N GLY A 203 -0.11 -20.22 -8.57
CA GLY A 203 -1.11 -20.94 -7.78
C GLY A 203 -1.30 -20.29 -6.41
N LYS A 204 -1.40 -21.10 -5.34
CA LYS A 204 -1.68 -20.61 -3.98
C LYS A 204 -0.63 -19.65 -3.42
N GLY A 205 0.60 -19.66 -3.95
CA GLY A 205 1.66 -18.75 -3.54
C GLY A 205 1.67 -17.43 -4.30
N LEU A 206 0.85 -17.28 -5.35
CA LEU A 206 0.86 -16.08 -6.18
C LEU A 206 0.29 -14.86 -5.44
N TYR A 207 -0.80 -15.04 -4.71
CA TYR A 207 -1.45 -13.99 -3.95
C TYR A 207 -1.36 -14.26 -2.45
N GLU A 208 -1.11 -13.21 -1.67
CA GLU A 208 -1.05 -13.30 -0.21
C GLU A 208 -2.04 -12.32 0.43
N LYS A 209 -2.58 -12.72 1.59
CA LYS A 209 -3.39 -11.88 2.46
C LYS A 209 -2.78 -11.87 3.84
N THR A 210 -2.29 -10.70 4.25
CA THR A 210 -1.59 -10.53 5.53
C THR A 210 -2.22 -9.41 6.34
N ALA A 211 -2.47 -9.65 7.63
CA ALA A 211 -2.95 -8.58 8.51
C ALA A 211 -1.89 -7.48 8.59
N LEU A 212 -2.28 -6.20 8.49
CA LEU A 212 -1.31 -5.08 8.46
C LEU A 212 -0.37 -5.08 9.68
N ARG A 213 -0.84 -5.51 10.86
CA ARG A 213 0.00 -5.68 12.07
C ARG A 213 1.19 -6.62 11.86
N ASN A 214 1.06 -7.59 10.97
CA ASN A 214 2.07 -8.61 10.69
C ASN A 214 2.79 -8.36 9.37
N TYR A 215 2.51 -7.24 8.69
CA TYR A 215 3.06 -6.95 7.38
C TYR A 215 4.54 -6.54 7.47
N PRO A 216 5.45 -7.20 6.73
CA PRO A 216 6.89 -7.14 7.05
C PRO A 216 7.60 -5.87 6.61
N TRP A 217 7.00 -5.03 5.75
CA TRP A 217 7.68 -3.85 5.22
C TRP A 217 7.61 -2.60 6.14
N LEU A 218 6.99 -2.76 7.32
CA LEU A 218 6.89 -1.84 8.45
C LEU A 218 6.45 -0.39 8.11
N SER A 219 7.29 0.43 7.46
CA SER A 219 6.90 1.78 7.03
C SER A 219 6.28 1.79 5.64
N SER A 220 5.09 2.38 5.52
CA SER A 220 4.34 2.41 4.26
C SER A 220 3.43 3.63 4.16
N ALA A 221 2.80 3.81 3.02
CA ALA A 221 1.71 4.76 2.83
C ALA A 221 0.49 4.07 2.21
N ILE A 222 -0.70 4.37 2.72
CA ILE A 222 -1.99 3.90 2.18
C ILE A 222 -2.71 5.11 1.58
N PHE A 223 -3.12 4.98 0.33
CA PHE A 223 -3.88 5.98 -0.41
C PHE A 223 -5.31 5.49 -0.55
N VAL A 224 -6.26 6.30 -0.06
CA VAL A 224 -7.68 5.94 -0.09
C VAL A 224 -8.45 6.86 -1.04
N PRO A 225 -9.45 6.31 -1.76
CA PRO A 225 -10.28 7.09 -2.68
C PRO A 225 -11.16 8.10 -1.94
N GLN A 226 -11.65 9.10 -2.68
CA GLN A 226 -12.38 10.24 -2.13
C GLN A 226 -13.61 9.85 -1.28
N ASP A 227 -14.34 8.80 -1.68
CA ASP A 227 -15.53 8.31 -0.96
C ASP A 227 -15.22 7.77 0.44
N THR A 228 -13.97 7.34 0.67
CA THR A 228 -13.42 6.99 1.98
C THR A 228 -12.72 8.19 2.63
N ALA A 229 -11.94 8.95 1.87
CA ALA A 229 -11.10 10.05 2.37
C ALA A 229 -11.89 11.10 3.18
N ILE A 230 -13.10 11.44 2.74
CA ILE A 230 -13.96 12.43 3.42
C ILE A 230 -14.51 11.96 4.77
N LYS A 231 -14.41 10.64 5.07
CA LYS A 231 -14.94 10.01 6.29
C LYS A 231 -13.84 9.61 7.27
N LEU A 232 -12.57 9.86 6.95
CA LEU A 232 -11.45 9.46 7.79
C LEU A 232 -11.47 10.19 9.12
N ASN A 233 -11.50 9.43 10.21
CA ASN A 233 -11.30 9.91 11.57
C ASN A 233 -9.95 9.42 12.11
N LEU A 234 -8.87 9.90 11.48
CA LEU A 234 -7.49 9.55 11.82
C LEU A 234 -6.70 10.80 12.18
N ALA A 235 -5.67 10.63 13.02
CA ALA A 235 -4.72 11.68 13.34
C ALA A 235 -4.18 12.38 12.07
N LYS A 236 -4.42 13.69 11.97
CA LYS A 236 -3.93 14.53 10.87
C LYS A 236 -2.45 14.86 11.05
N LEU A 237 -1.73 14.97 9.95
CA LEU A 237 -0.39 15.54 9.95
C LEU A 237 -0.47 17.06 10.06
N LYS A 238 0.39 17.68 10.88
CA LYS A 238 0.31 19.13 11.16
C LYS A 238 0.63 20.01 9.94
N CYS A 239 1.46 19.51 9.02
CA CYS A 239 1.82 20.19 7.79
C CYS A 239 0.81 19.98 6.65
N ALA A 240 -0.24 19.19 6.87
CA ALA A 240 -1.25 18.90 5.86
C ALA A 240 -2.35 19.96 5.97
N SER A 241 -2.26 20.98 5.10
CA SER A 241 -3.27 22.03 4.91
C SER A 241 -4.58 21.46 4.38
#